data_AF-A0A2X1Q7C0-F1
#
_entry.id   AF-A0A2X1Q7C0-F1
#
_cell.length_a   1.000
_cell.length_b   1.000
_cell.length_c   1.000
_cell.angle_alpha   90.00
_cell.angle_beta   90.00
_cell.angle_gamma   90.00
#
_symmetry.space_group_name_H-M   'P 1'
#
loop_
_entity.id
_entity.type
_entity.pdbx_description
1 polymer ?
#
loop_
_entity_poly.entity_id
_entity_poly.type
_entity_poly.pdbx_seq_one_letter_code
_entity_poly.pdbx_strand_id
1 'polypeptide(L)'
;MIFKKQIKFIFVILLFASLFMLYHFASLNIFPPNTDAATVLLLGKDMSEGNYLLHGWMLSTVPFYFTEVSFYAIASILFGYSSELAYIIPPAMYATVIFLIYRLSTNKSLALALIISTLFFLLTWLLHQCFQRAFTWVHTYYHWMLNIYRKVY
;
A
#
# COMPACT_ATOMS: atom_id res chain seq x y z
N MET A 1 9.00 -4.83 -36.89
CA MET A 1 7.94 -4.15 -36.09
C MET A 1 7.56 -4.92 -34.82
N ILE A 2 7.55 -6.26 -34.84
CA ILE A 2 7.20 -7.14 -33.71
C ILE A 2 8.18 -7.02 -32.52
N PHE A 3 9.49 -6.96 -32.80
CA PHE A 3 10.53 -6.88 -31.77
C PHE A 3 10.43 -5.63 -30.87
N LYS A 4 10.13 -4.45 -31.46
CA LYS A 4 9.91 -3.21 -30.69
C LYS A 4 8.65 -3.26 -29.80
N LYS A 5 7.62 -4.03 -30.19
CA LYS A 5 6.42 -4.22 -29.36
C LYS A 5 6.70 -5.14 -28.17
N GLN A 6 7.47 -6.21 -28.38
CA GLN A 6 7.89 -7.13 -27.30
C GLN A 6 8.75 -6.42 -26.26
N ILE A 7 9.73 -5.61 -26.66
CA ILE A 7 10.55 -4.82 -25.73
C ILE A 7 9.70 -3.86 -24.89
N LYS A 8 8.74 -3.16 -25.52
CA LYS A 8 7.82 -2.26 -24.79
C LYS A 8 6.94 -3.00 -23.80
N PHE A 9 6.49 -4.21 -24.14
CA PHE A 9 5.68 -5.04 -23.28
C PHE A 9 6.46 -5.53 -22.06
N ILE A 10 7.70 -6.01 -22.27
CA ILE A 10 8.58 -6.43 -21.18
C ILE A 10 8.90 -5.26 -20.25
N PHE A 11 9.24 -4.10 -20.80
CA PHE A 11 9.49 -2.89 -20.01
C PHE A 11 8.31 -2.50 -19.13
N VAL A 12 7.09 -2.62 -19.67
CA VAL A 12 5.85 -2.36 -18.93
C VAL A 12 5.67 -3.32 -17.76
N ILE A 13 5.89 -4.63 -17.97
CA ILE A 13 5.77 -5.62 -16.90
C ILE A 13 6.80 -5.34 -15.81
N LEU A 14 8.04 -5.05 -16.19
CA LEU A 14 9.10 -4.72 -15.24
C LEU A 14 8.78 -3.45 -14.43
N LEU A 15 8.21 -2.44 -15.07
CA LEU A 15 7.77 -1.22 -14.39
C LEU A 15 6.62 -1.50 -13.39
N PHE A 16 5.64 -2.31 -13.77
CA PHE A 16 4.56 -2.69 -12.86
C PHE A 16 5.10 -3.49 -11.67
N ALA A 17 5.95 -4.48 -11.93
CA ALA A 17 6.56 -5.31 -10.89
C ALA A 17 7.43 -4.49 -9.94
N SER A 18 8.22 -3.54 -10.45
CA SER A 18 9.05 -2.68 -9.60
C SER A 18 8.21 -1.74 -8.72
N LEU A 19 7.14 -1.16 -9.27
CA LEU A 19 6.20 -0.35 -8.50
C LEU A 19 5.50 -1.18 -7.43
N PHE A 20 4.99 -2.37 -7.79
CA PHE A 20 4.36 -3.27 -6.83
C PHE A 20 5.31 -3.62 -5.67
N MET A 21 6.55 -4.02 -5.98
CA MET A 21 7.55 -4.35 -4.96
C MET A 21 7.88 -3.16 -4.06
N LEU A 22 7.97 -1.94 -4.63
CA LEU A 22 8.20 -0.72 -3.87
C LEU A 22 7.05 -0.42 -2.90
N TYR A 23 5.79 -0.48 -3.36
CA TYR A 23 4.63 -0.25 -2.50
C TYR A 23 4.43 -1.36 -1.48
N HIS A 24 4.73 -2.62 -1.83
CA HIS A 24 4.68 -3.74 -0.89
C HIS A 24 5.72 -3.60 0.21
N PHE A 25 6.96 -3.24 -0.15
CA PHE A 25 8.00 -2.91 0.82
C PHE A 25 7.57 -1.75 1.73
N ALA A 26 6.93 -0.72 1.15
CA ALA A 26 6.40 0.40 1.90
C ALA A 26 5.30 0.00 2.88
N SER A 27 4.38 -0.88 2.47
CA SER A 27 3.32 -1.42 3.31
C SER A 27 3.87 -2.24 4.48
N LEU A 28 4.93 -3.02 4.26
CA LEU A 28 5.55 -3.82 5.32
C LEU A 28 6.28 -2.97 6.36
N ASN A 29 7.00 -1.92 5.92
CA ASN A 29 7.98 -1.26 6.78
C ASN A 29 7.59 0.15 7.24
N ILE A 30 6.80 0.86 6.43
CA ILE A 30 6.50 2.28 6.65
C ILE A 30 5.03 2.49 6.98
N PHE A 31 4.14 1.83 6.24
CA PHE A 31 2.69 1.95 6.38
C PHE A 31 2.07 0.59 6.70
N PRO A 32 2.35 0.01 7.89
CA PRO A 32 1.70 -1.22 8.28
C PRO A 32 0.17 -1.02 8.30
N PRO A 33 -0.60 -2.03 7.89
CA PRO A 33 -2.06 -2.01 7.96
C PRO A 33 -2.54 -1.55 9.33
N ASN A 34 -3.38 -0.52 9.33
CA ASN A 34 -4.01 0.03 10.52
C ASN A 34 -5.38 -0.62 10.76
N THR A 35 -6.13 -0.10 11.74
CA THR A 35 -7.49 -0.55 12.06
C THR A 35 -8.46 -0.42 10.88
N ASP A 36 -8.27 0.58 10.02
CA ASP A 36 -9.12 0.78 8.84
C ASP A 36 -8.87 -0.33 7.82
N ALA A 37 -7.59 -0.63 7.54
CA ALA A 37 -7.21 -1.74 6.66
C ALA A 37 -7.70 -3.09 7.19
N ALA A 38 -7.63 -3.32 8.51
CA ALA A 38 -8.18 -4.53 9.14
C ALA A 38 -9.71 -4.62 8.98
N THR A 39 -10.41 -3.50 9.11
CA THR A 39 -11.86 -3.44 8.91
C THR A 39 -12.23 -3.79 7.46
N VAL A 40 -11.56 -3.18 6.49
CA VAL A 40 -11.76 -3.47 5.06
C VAL A 40 -11.48 -4.93 4.73
N LEU A 41 -10.43 -5.52 5.31
CA LEU A 41 -10.11 -6.93 5.15
C LEU A 41 -11.24 -7.83 5.69
N LEU A 42 -11.81 -7.52 6.86
CA LEU A 42 -12.94 -8.28 7.43
C LEU A 42 -14.23 -8.11 6.63
N LEU A 43 -14.52 -6.90 6.14
CA LEU A 43 -15.64 -6.66 5.21
C LEU A 43 -15.48 -7.51 3.95
N GLY A 44 -14.26 -7.60 3.42
CA GLY A 44 -13.94 -8.45 2.26
C GLY A 44 -14.18 -9.93 2.54
N LYS A 45 -13.79 -10.42 3.72
CA LYS A 45 -14.07 -11.79 4.17
C LYS A 45 -15.57 -12.08 4.21
N ASP A 46 -16.34 -11.22 4.86
CA ASP A 46 -17.77 -11.41 5.03
C ASP A 46 -18.51 -11.35 3.67
N MET A 47 -18.07 -10.46 2.78
CA MET A 47 -18.52 -10.42 1.39
C MET A 47 -18.16 -11.70 0.61
N SER A 48 -16.98 -12.29 0.86
CA SER A 48 -16.59 -13.57 0.25
C SER A 48 -17.39 -14.76 0.75
N GLU A 49 -17.96 -14.67 1.95
CA GLU A 49 -18.82 -15.69 2.57
C GLU A 49 -20.32 -15.53 2.20
N GLY A 50 -20.64 -14.53 1.38
CA GLY A 50 -21.99 -14.32 0.81
C GLY A 50 -22.74 -13.10 1.36
N ASN A 51 -22.16 -12.35 2.31
CA ASN A 51 -22.77 -11.11 2.80
C ASN A 51 -22.44 -9.91 1.88
N TYR A 52 -22.90 -9.96 0.63
CA TYR A 52 -22.55 -8.94 -0.38
C TYR A 52 -22.97 -7.52 -0.03
N LEU A 53 -24.03 -7.37 0.75
CA LEU A 53 -24.54 -6.07 1.20
C LEU A 53 -24.02 -5.68 2.59
N LEU A 54 -23.12 -6.49 3.17
CA LEU A 54 -22.49 -6.23 4.47
C LEU A 54 -23.55 -5.96 5.55
N HIS A 55 -24.65 -6.72 5.54
CA HIS A 55 -25.70 -6.59 6.54
C HIS A 55 -25.13 -6.85 7.94
N GLY A 56 -25.49 -6.00 8.90
CA GLY A 56 -25.00 -6.09 10.28
C GLY A 56 -23.71 -5.31 10.55
N TRP A 57 -23.04 -4.78 9.52
CA TRP A 57 -21.90 -3.88 9.70
C TRP A 57 -22.34 -2.43 9.89
N MET A 58 -21.72 -1.74 10.85
CA MET A 58 -21.81 -0.29 10.94
C MET A 58 -20.82 0.33 9.95
N LEU A 59 -21.31 0.64 8.76
CA LEU A 59 -20.52 1.24 7.68
C LEU A 59 -20.39 2.76 7.87
N SER A 60 -19.29 3.31 7.35
CA SER A 60 -19.11 4.77 7.26
C SER A 60 -20.06 5.36 6.21
N THR A 61 -20.14 6.70 6.12
CA THR A 61 -20.99 7.40 5.14
C THR A 61 -20.55 7.19 3.68
N VAL A 62 -19.43 6.50 3.42
CA VAL A 62 -18.90 6.25 2.08
C VAL A 62 -19.22 4.81 1.67
N PRO A 63 -19.82 4.58 0.49
CA PRO A 63 -20.13 3.23 0.05
C PRO A 63 -18.85 2.46 -0.32
N PHE A 64 -18.57 1.38 0.40
CA PHE A 64 -17.40 0.51 0.18
C PHE A 64 -17.61 -0.59 -0.87
N TYR A 65 -18.85 -0.77 -1.34
CA TYR A 65 -19.29 -1.95 -2.10
C TYR A 65 -18.60 -2.16 -3.46
N PHE A 66 -18.13 -1.09 -4.09
CA PHE A 66 -17.54 -1.11 -5.44
C PHE A 66 -16.11 -0.54 -5.51
N THR A 67 -15.52 -0.25 -4.35
CA THR A 67 -14.19 0.35 -4.29
C THR A 67 -13.18 -0.71 -3.88
N GLU A 68 -12.78 -0.72 -2.63
CA GLU A 68 -11.67 -1.52 -2.12
C GLU A 68 -12.14 -2.88 -1.59
N VAL A 69 -13.29 -2.95 -0.92
CA VAL A 69 -13.77 -4.19 -0.28
C VAL A 69 -14.00 -5.30 -1.31
N SER A 70 -14.45 -4.97 -2.52
CA SER A 70 -14.67 -5.96 -3.59
C SER A 70 -13.36 -6.66 -3.99
N PHE A 71 -12.23 -5.95 -3.99
CA PHE A 71 -10.92 -6.57 -4.28
C PHE A 71 -10.51 -7.54 -3.17
N TYR A 72 -10.76 -7.20 -1.90
CA TYR A 72 -10.53 -8.10 -0.77
C TYR A 72 -11.43 -9.33 -0.83
N ALA A 73 -12.70 -9.17 -1.20
CA ALA A 73 -13.64 -10.27 -1.36
C ALA A 73 -13.18 -11.22 -2.47
N ILE A 74 -12.88 -10.69 -3.66
CA ILE A 74 -12.39 -11.49 -4.80
C ILE A 74 -11.09 -12.20 -4.44
N ALA A 75 -10.14 -11.50 -3.82
CA ALA A 75 -8.87 -12.12 -3.41
C ALA A 75 -9.08 -13.22 -2.36
N SER A 76 -10.00 -13.02 -1.41
CA SER A 76 -10.32 -14.02 -0.40
C SER A 76 -10.99 -15.26 -1.00
N ILE A 77 -11.83 -15.10 -2.04
CA ILE A 77 -12.41 -16.23 -2.79
C ILE A 77 -11.31 -16.99 -3.56
N LEU A 78 -10.39 -16.28 -4.22
CA LEU A 78 -9.40 -16.89 -5.11
C LEU A 78 -8.21 -17.51 -4.38
N PHE A 79 -7.74 -16.87 -3.31
CA PHE A 79 -6.50 -17.22 -2.62
C PHE A 79 -6.71 -17.66 -1.17
N GLY A 80 -7.94 -17.60 -0.67
CA GLY A 80 -8.25 -17.79 0.74
C GLY A 80 -8.08 -16.50 1.55
N TYR A 81 -8.80 -16.41 2.66
CA TYR A 81 -8.69 -15.29 3.60
C TYR A 81 -7.35 -15.35 4.36
N SER A 82 -6.59 -14.26 4.34
CA SER A 82 -5.32 -14.14 5.06
C SER A 82 -4.99 -12.68 5.40
N SER A 83 -4.30 -12.45 6.53
CA SER A 83 -3.84 -11.11 6.94
C SER A 83 -2.90 -10.44 5.92
N GLU A 84 -2.22 -11.26 5.13
CA GLU A 84 -1.27 -10.89 4.09
C GLU A 84 -1.96 -10.11 2.96
N LEU A 85 -3.25 -10.34 2.74
CA LEU A 85 -4.03 -9.59 1.76
C LEU A 85 -4.03 -8.09 2.05
N ALA A 86 -3.97 -7.68 3.32
CA ALA A 86 -3.86 -6.26 3.70
C ALA A 86 -2.53 -5.62 3.28
N TYR A 87 -1.49 -6.42 3.06
CA TYR A 87 -0.18 -5.96 2.59
C TYR A 87 -0.01 -6.07 1.08
N ILE A 88 -0.85 -6.85 0.40
CA ILE A 88 -0.71 -7.16 -1.04
C ILE A 88 -1.68 -6.35 -1.89
N ILE A 89 -2.93 -6.23 -1.45
CA ILE A 89 -3.99 -5.62 -2.25
C ILE A 89 -3.77 -4.13 -2.48
N PRO A 90 -3.45 -3.29 -1.46
CA PRO A 90 -3.22 -1.88 -1.70
C PRO A 90 -2.05 -1.62 -2.67
N PRO A 91 -0.86 -2.25 -2.53
CA PRO A 91 0.21 -2.13 -3.51
C PRO A 91 -0.19 -2.54 -4.93
N ALA A 92 -0.97 -3.61 -5.09
CA ALA A 92 -1.48 -4.04 -6.40
C ALA A 92 -2.41 -2.99 -7.01
N MET A 93 -3.28 -2.37 -6.22
CA MET A 93 -4.17 -1.30 -6.66
C MET A 93 -3.38 -0.06 -7.09
N TYR A 94 -2.42 0.40 -6.27
CA TYR A 94 -1.57 1.56 -6.62
C TYR A 94 -0.75 1.33 -7.88
N ALA A 95 -0.09 0.17 -8.01
CA ALA A 95 0.67 -0.19 -9.20
C ALA A 95 -0.23 -0.21 -10.45
N THR A 96 -1.46 -0.71 -10.32
CA THR A 96 -2.45 -0.75 -11.41
C THR A 96 -2.88 0.65 -11.81
N VAL A 97 -3.18 1.53 -10.86
CA VAL A 97 -3.58 2.93 -11.14
C VAL A 97 -2.46 3.68 -11.85
N ILE A 98 -1.22 3.61 -11.36
CA ILE A 98 -0.06 4.28 -11.98
C ILE A 98 0.16 3.75 -13.40
N PHE A 99 0.03 2.44 -13.57
CA PHE A 99 0.13 1.82 -14.88
C PHE A 99 -0.96 2.33 -15.85
N LEU A 100 -2.21 2.38 -15.40
CA LEU A 100 -3.34 2.90 -16.19
C LEU A 100 -3.15 4.37 -16.55
N ILE A 101 -2.68 5.20 -15.63
CA ILE A 101 -2.34 6.62 -15.89
C ILE A 101 -1.32 6.72 -17.02
N TYR A 102 -0.23 5.96 -16.93
CA TYR A 102 0.78 5.95 -17.99
C TYR A 102 0.21 5.50 -19.34
N ARG A 103 -0.63 4.46 -19.34
CA ARG A 103 -1.23 3.89 -20.56
C ARG A 103 -2.23 4.83 -21.22
N LEU A 104 -3.13 5.40 -20.44
CA LEU A 104 -4.22 6.25 -20.91
C LEU A 104 -3.77 7.67 -21.23
N SER A 105 -2.66 8.15 -20.64
CA SER A 105 -2.18 9.49 -20.93
C SER A 105 -1.80 9.65 -22.41
N THR A 106 -2.35 10.68 -23.04
CA THR A 106 -2.00 11.12 -24.40
C THR A 106 -0.58 11.69 -24.43
N ASN A 107 -0.21 12.44 -23.40
CA ASN A 107 1.12 13.00 -23.24
C ASN A 107 1.96 12.16 -22.27
N LYS A 108 2.80 11.30 -22.84
CA LYS A 108 3.66 10.39 -22.06
C LYS A 108 4.68 11.11 -21.20
N SER A 109 5.18 12.27 -21.62
CA SER A 109 6.18 13.01 -20.83
C SER A 109 5.55 13.65 -19.59
N LEU A 110 4.36 14.23 -19.72
CA LEU A 110 3.60 14.75 -18.57
C LEU A 110 3.23 13.64 -17.60
N ALA A 111 2.76 12.49 -18.10
CA ALA A 111 2.45 11.35 -17.24
C ALA A 111 3.68 10.84 -16.49
N LEU A 112 4.83 10.73 -17.16
CA LEU A 112 6.08 10.37 -16.51
C LEU A 112 6.47 11.40 -15.45
N ALA A 113 6.34 12.70 -15.72
CA ALA A 113 6.62 13.74 -14.75
C ALA A 113 5.75 13.62 -13.48
N LEU A 114 4.45 13.36 -13.65
CA LEU A 114 3.52 13.16 -12.52
C LEU A 114 3.83 11.89 -11.72
N ILE A 115 4.16 10.79 -12.41
CA ILE A 115 4.57 9.55 -11.74
C ILE A 115 5.86 9.77 -10.96
N ILE A 116 6.86 10.42 -11.58
CA ILE A 116 8.13 10.75 -10.92
C ILE A 116 7.87 11.67 -9.71
N SER A 117 6.97 12.66 -9.81
CA SER A 117 6.66 13.52 -8.66
C SER A 117 6.00 12.75 -7.52
N THR A 118 5.11 11.79 -7.81
CA THR A 118 4.50 10.95 -6.77
C THR A 118 5.52 10.03 -6.10
N LEU A 119 6.46 9.47 -6.87
CA LEU A 119 7.55 8.65 -6.33
C LEU A 119 8.53 9.49 -5.50
N PHE A 120 8.82 10.71 -5.93
CA PHE A 120 9.64 11.65 -5.17
C PHE A 120 8.96 12.03 -3.85
N PHE A 121 7.66 12.32 -3.88
CA PHE A 121 6.89 12.59 -2.66
C PHE A 121 6.91 11.40 -1.70
N LEU A 122 6.70 10.18 -2.22
CA LEU A 122 6.82 8.95 -1.43
C LEU A 122 8.20 8.84 -0.80
N LEU A 123 9.28 9.04 -1.58
CA LEU A 123 10.66 9.02 -1.09
C LEU A 123 10.91 10.04 0.02
N THR A 124 10.42 11.27 -0.13
CA THR A 124 10.56 12.29 0.92
C THR A 124 9.84 11.89 2.20
N TRP A 125 8.69 11.24 2.08
CA TRP A 125 7.93 10.74 3.22
C TRP A 125 8.64 9.56 3.90
N LEU A 126 9.26 8.67 3.11
CA LEU A 126 10.10 7.57 3.61
C LEU A 126 11.25 8.10 4.45
N LEU A 127 11.97 9.11 3.94
CA LEU A 127 13.08 9.73 4.66
C LEU A 127 12.61 10.39 5.96
N HIS A 128 11.46 11.05 5.94
CA HIS A 128 10.86 11.66 7.14
C HIS A 128 10.53 10.61 8.21
N GLN A 129 9.95 9.47 7.83
CA GLN A 129 9.63 8.38 8.76
C GLN A 129 10.88 7.73 9.35
N CYS A 130 11.93 7.54 8.54
CA CYS A 130 13.23 7.07 9.04
C CYS A 130 13.82 8.03 10.07
N PHE A 131 13.73 9.35 9.81
CA PHE A 131 14.18 10.38 10.74
C PHE A 131 13.38 10.36 12.05
N GLN A 132 12.05 10.30 11.99
CA GLN A 132 11.20 10.23 13.17
C GLN A 132 11.49 8.99 14.02
N ARG A 133 11.63 7.81 13.38
CA ARG A 133 12.02 6.60 14.10
C ARG A 133 13.36 6.78 14.80
N ALA A 134 14.41 7.22 14.09
CA ALA A 134 15.72 7.45 14.68
C ALA A 134 15.66 8.41 15.90
N PHE A 135 14.88 9.48 15.78
CA PHE A 135 14.67 10.43 16.88
C PHE A 135 14.03 9.77 18.11
N THR A 136 12.97 8.97 17.91
CA THR A 136 12.31 8.26 19.02
C THR A 136 13.27 7.29 19.72
N TRP A 137 14.10 6.55 18.98
CA TRP A 137 15.09 5.64 19.56
C TRP A 137 16.12 6.37 20.42
N VAL A 138 16.65 7.50 19.95
CA VAL A 138 17.60 8.32 20.72
C VAL A 138 16.94 8.87 21.99
N HIS A 139 15.71 9.35 21.89
CA HIS A 139 14.96 9.88 23.04
C HIS A 139 14.69 8.80 24.10
N THR A 140 14.23 7.61 23.68
CA THR A 140 14.01 6.48 24.59
C THR A 140 15.32 6.02 25.24
N TYR A 141 16.42 5.96 24.48
CA TYR A 141 17.74 5.61 25.01
C TYR A 141 18.23 6.62 26.06
N TYR A 142 18.05 7.91 25.81
CA TYR A 142 18.37 8.98 26.76
C TYR A 142 17.59 8.84 28.07
N HIS A 143 16.27 8.64 28.01
CA HIS A 143 15.44 8.41 29.21
C HIS A 143 15.83 7.14 29.96
N TRP A 144 16.19 6.08 29.25
CA TRP A 144 16.68 4.85 29.85
C TRP A 144 17.99 5.08 30.62
N MET A 145 18.95 5.80 30.02
CA MET A 145 20.20 6.17 30.71
C MET A 145 19.96 7.04 31.94
N LEU A 146 19.08 8.05 31.87
CA LEU A 146 18.73 8.87 33.02
C LEU A 146 18.08 8.05 34.15
N ASN A 147 17.20 7.11 33.80
CA ASN A 147 16.58 6.22 34.78
C ASN A 147 17.59 5.27 35.43
N ILE A 148 18.62 4.83 34.72
CA ILE A 148 19.71 4.04 35.31
C ILE A 148 20.53 4.91 36.25
N TYR A 149 20.94 6.10 35.82
CA TYR A 149 21.69 7.03 36.67
C TYR A 149 20.95 7.34 37.97
N ARG A 150 19.62 7.58 37.91
CA ARG A 150 18.77 7.82 39.09
C ARG A 150 18.55 6.60 39.98
N LYS A 151 18.84 5.38 39.51
CA LYS A 151 18.78 4.16 40.33
C LYS A 151 20.10 3.84 41.01
N VAL A 152 21.21 4.38 40.52
CA VAL A 152 22.58 4.13 41.00
C VAL A 152 23.03 5.18 42.02
N TYR A 153 22.47 6.39 41.97
CA TYR A 153 22.71 7.51 42.89
C TYR A 153 21.40 8.00 43.50
#